data_AF-A0A2U1TWI7-F1
#
_entry.id   AF-A0A2U1TWI7-F1
#
_cell.length_a   1.000
_cell.length_b   1.000
_cell.length_c   1.000
_cell.angle_alpha   90.00
_cell.angle_beta   90.00
_cell.angle_gamma   90.00
#
_symmetry.space_group_name_H-M   'P 1'
#
loop_
_entity.id
_entity.type
_entity.pdbx_description
1 polymer ?
#
loop_
_entity_poly.entity_id
_entity_poly.type
_entity_poly.pdbx_seq_one_letter_code
_entity_poly.pdbx_strand_id
1 'polypeptide(L)' 'MLVKLVRFCFYQQSEGAVMSLTDIKVKNTTPLEKEYKLTDGFGMFLRVTPKGSKYWQIAYRYHVR' A
#
# COMPACT_ATOMS: atom_id res chain seq x y z
N MET A 1 -9.84 -19.20 -19.63
CA MET A 1 -8.47 -18.95 -19.12
C MET A 1 -8.01 -17.55 -19.55
N LEU A 2 -8.67 -16.48 -19.09
CA LEU A 2 -8.31 -15.10 -19.47
C LEU A 2 -8.56 -14.06 -18.35
N VAL A 3 -8.73 -14.52 -17.10
CA VAL A 3 -8.88 -13.66 -15.90
C VAL A 3 -7.68 -13.73 -14.96
N LYS A 4 -6.66 -14.53 -15.28
CA LYS A 4 -5.42 -14.62 -14.49
C LYS A 4 -4.39 -13.55 -14.85
N LEU A 5 -4.44 -12.95 -16.05
CA LEU A 5 -3.44 -11.96 -16.47
C LEU A 5 -3.67 -10.54 -15.93
N VAL A 6 -4.93 -10.14 -15.68
CA VAL A 6 -5.22 -8.79 -15.13
C VAL A 6 -5.01 -8.75 -13.60
N ARG A 7 -4.94 -9.91 -12.94
CA ARG A 7 -4.70 -10.01 -11.50
C ARG A 7 -3.23 -10.07 -11.09
N PHE A 8 -2.29 -10.21 -12.02
CA PHE A 8 -0.90 -10.52 -11.68
C PHE A 8 0.00 -9.28 -11.52
N CYS A 9 -0.44 -8.11 -11.98
CA CYS A 9 0.37 -6.89 -11.95
C CYS A 9 0.33 -6.13 -10.60
N PHE A 10 -0.54 -6.52 -9.66
CA PHE A 10 -0.68 -5.84 -8.35
C PHE A 10 -0.08 -6.57 -7.16
N TYR A 11 0.48 -7.77 -7.37
CA TYR A 11 1.19 -8.55 -6.36
C TYR A 11 2.38 -9.27 -7.00
N GLN A 12 3.31 -8.52 -7.60
CA GLN A 12 4.66 -9.06 -7.80
C GLN A 12 5.38 -8.98 -6.46
N GLN A 13 5.31 -10.06 -5.69
CA GLN A 13 6.11 -10.26 -4.49
C GLN A 13 7.54 -10.61 -4.95
N SER A 14 8.48 -9.67 -4.83
CA SER A 14 9.90 -10.01 -4.94
C SER A 14 10.27 -10.83 -3.71
N GLU A 15 10.60 -12.11 -3.92
CA GLU A 15 11.18 -12.97 -2.88
C GLU A 15 12.57 -12.43 -2.52
N GLY A 16 12.64 -11.50 -1.56
CA GLY A 16 13.91 -10.95 -1.09
C GLY A 16 13.88 -9.58 -0.40
N ALA A 17 12.76 -8.85 -0.43
CA ALA A 17 12.63 -7.59 0.28
C ALA A 17 11.38 -7.60 1.16
N VAL A 18 11.56 -7.58 2.48
CA VAL A 18 10.46 -7.35 3.42
C VAL A 18 9.86 -5.97 3.09
N MET A 19 8.62 -5.94 2.60
CA MET A 19 7.89 -4.69 2.30
C MET A 19 7.36 -4.03 3.58
N SER A 20 8.16 -4.00 4.64
CA SER A 20 7.84 -3.29 5.87
C SER A 20 8.26 -1.83 5.73
N LEU A 21 7.33 -0.93 6.02
CA LEU A 21 7.62 0.45 6.28
C LEU A 21 8.39 0.58 7.60
N THR A 22 9.44 1.38 7.56
CA THR A 22 10.18 1.78 8.76
C THR A 22 9.74 3.18 9.17
N ASP A 23 9.88 3.50 10.46
CA ASP A 23 9.55 4.84 10.98
C ASP A 23 10.28 5.95 10.21
N ILE A 24 11.56 5.74 9.88
CA ILE A 24 12.35 6.66 9.05
C ILE A 24 11.70 6.87 7.68
N LYS A 25 11.27 5.80 7.03
CA LYS A 25 10.63 5.88 5.71
C LYS A 25 9.30 6.63 5.78
N VAL A 26 8.49 6.39 6.82
CA VAL A 26 7.22 7.08 7.08
C VAL A 26 7.41 8.57 7.39
N LYS A 27 8.44 8.92 8.16
CA LYS A 27 8.79 10.31 8.47
C LYS A 27 9.20 11.08 7.22
N ASN A 28 10.05 10.47 6.38
CA ASN A 28 10.61 11.09 5.18
C ASN A 28 9.65 11.12 3.98
N THR A 29 8.41 10.62 4.10
CA THR A 29 7.45 10.67 2.99
C THR A 29 7.04 12.10 2.67
N THR A 30 7.24 12.53 1.43
CA THR A 30 6.81 13.84 0.94
C THR A 30 5.45 13.78 0.27
N PRO A 31 4.61 14.81 0.43
CA PRO A 31 3.37 14.94 -0.32
C PRO A 31 3.65 15.13 -1.81
N LEU A 32 2.82 14.53 -2.66
CA LEU A 32 2.88 14.69 -4.11
C LEU A 32 1.60 15.38 -4.60
N GLU A 33 1.59 15.81 -5.86
CA GLU A 33 0.41 16.44 -6.49
C GLU A 33 -0.82 15.52 -6.44
N LYS A 34 -0.60 14.20 -6.54
CA LYS A 34 -1.65 13.18 -6.41
C LYS A 34 -1.43 12.34 -5.16
N GLU A 35 -2.54 11.92 -4.57
CA GLU A 35 -2.50 10.99 -3.44
C GLU A 35 -1.92 9.63 -3.85
N TYR A 36 -1.17 9.02 -2.93
CA TYR A 36 -0.56 7.72 -3.16
C TYR A 36 -0.55 6.86 -1.89
N LYS A 37 -0.27 5.57 -2.07
CA LYS A 37 -0.26 4.56 -1.00
C LYS A 37 1.15 3.99 -0.84
N LEU A 38 1.61 3.90 0.39
CA LEU A 38 2.82 3.18 0.77
C LEU A 38 2.42 1.92 1.51
N THR A 39 2.65 0.76 0.91
CA THR A 39 2.27 -0.53 1.49
C THR A 39 3.26 -0.97 2.56
N ASP A 40 2.73 -1.46 3.68
CA ASP A 40 3.49 -2.11 4.78
C ASP A 40 3.34 -3.64 4.75
N GLY A 41 2.45 -4.14 3.87
CA GLY A 41 2.10 -5.56 3.79
C GLY A 41 0.78 -5.88 4.49
N PHE A 42 0.29 -7.11 4.29
CA PHE A 42 -0.93 -7.64 4.92
C PHE A 42 -2.20 -6.76 4.79
N GLY A 43 -2.26 -5.91 3.77
CA GLY A 43 -3.38 -4.98 3.54
C GLY A 43 -3.25 -3.64 4.27
N MET A 44 -2.22 -3.43 5.10
CA MET A 44 -1.92 -2.15 5.73
C MET A 44 -1.12 -1.24 4.79
N PHE A 45 -1.50 0.03 4.75
CA PHE A 45 -0.78 1.04 3.98
C PHE A 45 -0.95 2.44 4.58
N LEU A 46 0.05 3.28 4.38
CA LEU A 46 -0.01 4.71 4.66
C LEU A 46 -0.54 5.45 3.42
N ARG A 47 -1.63 6.20 3.56
CA ARG A 47 -2.12 7.13 2.54
C ARG A 47 -1.54 8.51 2.79
N VAL A 48 -0.81 9.02 1.81
CA VAL A 48 -0.24 10.37 1.84
C VAL A 48 -1.08 11.25 0.91
N THR A 49 -1.64 12.31 1.48
CA THR A 49 -2.46 13.28 0.73
C THR A 49 -1.60 14.43 0.20
N PRO A 50 -2.03 15.12 -0.88
CA PRO A 50 -1.34 16.31 -1.37
C PRO A 50 -1.23 17.45 -0.35
N LYS A 51 -2.17 17.51 0.61
CA LYS A 51 -2.16 18.48 1.72
C LYS A 51 -1.13 18.17 2.81
N GLY A 52 -0.45 17.02 2.74
CA GLY A 52 0.56 16.61 3.71
C GLY A 52 0.07 15.78 4.88
N SER A 53 -1.24 15.57 5.00
CA SER A 53 -1.78 14.63 5.98
C SER A 53 -1.41 13.19 5.61
N LYS A 54 -1.12 12.38 6.64
CA LYS A 54 -0.76 10.96 6.52
C LYS A 54 -1.74 10.13 7.35
N TYR A 55 -2.31 9.08 6.76
CA TYR A 55 -3.30 8.23 7.42
C TYR A 55 -2.96 6.75 7.26
N TRP A 56 -2.99 6.01 8.36
CA TRP A 56 -2.96 4.56 8.31
C TRP A 56 -4.32 4.02 7.87
N GLN A 57 -4.31 3.13 6.89
CA GLN A 57 -5.50 2.43 6.43
C GLN A 57 -5.23 0.94 6.28
N ILE A 58 -6.26 0.14 6.52
CA ILE A 58 -6.23 -1.30 6.31
C ILE A 58 -7.29 -1.69 5.29
N ALA A 59 -6.87 -2.37 4.23
CA ALA A 59 -7.76 -3.01 3.29
C ALA A 59 -8.13 -4.39 3.84
N TYR A 60 -9.38 -4.53 4.29
CA TYR A 60 -9.92 -5.80 4.75
C TYR A 60 -11.17 -6.17 3.95
N ARG A 61 -11.52 -7.45 3.98
CA ARG A 61 -12.78 -7.96 3.45
C ARG A 61 -13.58 -8.51 4.62
N TYR A 62 -14.75 -7.93 4.85
CA TYR A 62 -15.68 -8.45 5.83
C TYR A 62 -16.71 -9.31 5.11
N HIS A 63 -16.73 -10.60 5.44
CA HIS A 63 -17.77 -11.50 4.97
C HIS A 63 -18.92 -11.48 5.98
N VAL A 64 -20.00 -10.78 5.61
CA VAL A 64 -21.27 -10.84 6.33
C VAL A 64 -21.91 -12.19 6.00
N ARG A 65 -22.31 -12.96 7.03
CA ARG A 65 -23.18 -14.14 6.85
C ARG A 65 -24.61 -13.71 6.63
#